data_AF-A0A934EAD1-F1
#
_entry.id   AF-A0A934EAD1-F1
#
_cell.length_a   1.000
_cell.length_b   1.000
_cell.length_c   1.000
_cell.angle_alpha   90.00
_cell.angle_beta   90.00
_cell.angle_gamma   90.00
#
_symmetry.space_group_name_H-M   'P 1'
#
loop_
_entity.id
_entity.type
_entity.pdbx_description
1 polymer ?
#
loop_
_entity_poly.entity_id
_entity_poly.type
_entity_poly.pdbx_seq_one_letter_code
_entity_poly.pdbx_strand_id
1 'polypeptide(L)'
;MITDTQGLILYVNPAFEELTHYRRDEVIGKTPRILKSGKHPQAFYENFWQAILSGQVFHSVFTNRKKNGEAYQIEETILPFRDDQGMILYFVSLGKDLTPSQRTSTELQKMALVAEQSADYVMITKPNGVIEYVNPAFERLTGYSREDAVGKPASILKSGRHPRSFYTSMWDTILAGKVFRGVTINKKKDGDYYYEEKTITPLKDSEGHILYFVSVGKDITERVRAEEELRVSRERLLMMNQILEKYTQPAVLKILNSGVNPLSVRPYVTEKTVFFTDIVEFSRMCANLDIGEVIELVEMYLTICTN
;
A
#
# COMPACT_ATOMS: atom_id res chain seq x y z
N MET A 1 12.99 -41.86 17.63
CA MET A 1 12.08 -42.89 18.20
C MET A 1 12.69 -44.26 17.95
N ILE A 2 12.46 -45.24 18.83
CA ILE A 2 12.93 -46.63 18.64
C ILE A 2 11.74 -47.58 18.84
N THR A 3 11.58 -48.57 17.96
CA THR A 3 10.57 -49.63 18.08
C THR A 3 11.20 -51.03 18.04
N ASP A 4 10.47 -52.03 18.55
CA ASP A 4 10.79 -53.45 18.29
C ASP A 4 10.40 -53.89 16.87
N THR A 5 10.58 -55.17 16.56
CA THR A 5 10.26 -55.77 15.24
C THR A 5 8.77 -55.90 14.99
N GLN A 6 7.93 -55.84 16.02
CA GLN A 6 6.47 -55.80 15.94
C GLN A 6 5.93 -54.37 15.76
N GLY A 7 6.81 -53.36 15.82
CA GLY A 7 6.48 -51.95 15.68
C GLY A 7 5.94 -51.31 16.95
N LEU A 8 6.18 -51.88 18.13
CA LEU A 8 5.87 -51.26 19.41
C LEU A 8 6.97 -50.29 19.81
N ILE A 9 6.59 -49.09 20.24
CA ILE A 9 7.51 -48.04 20.66
C ILE A 9 8.17 -48.45 21.98
N LEU A 10 9.49 -48.58 21.95
CA LEU A 10 10.33 -48.85 23.12
C LEU A 10 10.88 -47.56 23.73
N TYR A 11 11.13 -46.56 22.89
CA TYR A 11 11.73 -45.31 23.32
C TYR A 11 11.36 -44.12 22.42
N VAL A 12 11.18 -42.96 23.06
CA VAL A 12 11.06 -41.64 22.43
C VAL A 12 11.92 -40.64 23.20
N ASN A 13 12.45 -39.63 22.52
CA ASN A 13 13.22 -38.55 23.11
C ASN A 13 12.32 -37.35 23.46
N PRO A 14 12.79 -36.36 24.24
CA PRO A 14 11.99 -35.18 24.59
C PRO A 14 11.46 -34.40 23.38
N ALA A 15 12.25 -34.28 22.30
CA ALA A 15 11.82 -33.61 21.07
C ALA A 15 10.61 -34.28 20.41
N PHE A 16 10.42 -35.59 20.58
CA PHE A 16 9.21 -36.27 20.13
C PHE A 16 7.98 -35.80 20.92
N GLU A 17 8.10 -35.64 22.24
CA GLU A 17 6.99 -35.18 23.08
C GLU A 17 6.61 -33.73 22.72
N GLU A 18 7.61 -32.87 22.54
CA GLU A 18 7.43 -31.48 22.11
C GLU A 18 6.76 -31.36 20.74
N LEU A 19 7.18 -32.17 19.76
CA LEU A 19 6.64 -32.12 18.40
C LEU A 19 5.23 -32.71 18.30
N THR A 20 5.03 -33.89 18.91
CA THR A 20 3.81 -34.68 18.70
C THR A 20 2.71 -34.38 19.71
N HIS A 21 3.05 -33.72 20.81
CA HIS A 21 2.20 -33.45 21.99
C HIS A 21 1.72 -34.72 22.71
N TYR A 22 2.31 -35.88 22.40
CA TYR A 22 2.12 -37.10 23.17
C TYR A 22 3.21 -37.23 24.22
N ARG A 23 2.84 -37.58 25.45
CA ARG A 23 3.83 -37.88 26.48
C ARG A 23 4.39 -39.29 26.29
N ARG A 24 5.63 -39.51 26.74
CA ARG A 24 6.34 -40.78 26.64
C ARG A 24 5.53 -41.93 27.25
N ASP A 25 5.00 -41.75 28.46
CA ASP A 25 4.16 -42.72 29.17
C ASP A 25 2.89 -43.10 28.38
N GLU A 26 2.42 -42.23 27.48
CA GLU A 26 1.24 -42.50 26.66
C GLU A 26 1.55 -43.31 25.40
N VAL A 27 2.82 -43.39 24.98
CA VAL A 27 3.19 -43.97 23.67
C VAL A 27 4.05 -45.22 23.78
N ILE A 28 4.76 -45.44 24.89
CA ILE A 28 5.50 -46.69 25.10
C ILE A 28 4.53 -47.88 25.01
N GLY A 29 4.93 -48.90 24.25
CA GLY A 29 4.11 -50.10 23.99
C GLY A 29 2.98 -49.90 22.98
N LYS A 30 2.83 -48.71 22.38
CA LYS A 30 1.90 -48.47 21.27
C LYS A 30 2.63 -48.51 19.94
N THR A 31 1.87 -48.57 18.85
CA THR A 31 2.43 -48.47 17.49
C THR A 31 2.49 -47.00 17.05
N PRO A 32 3.48 -46.58 16.24
CA PRO A 32 3.54 -45.23 15.66
C PRO A 32 2.33 -44.83 14.80
N ARG A 33 1.40 -45.77 14.51
CA ARG A 33 0.15 -45.50 13.79
C ARG A 33 -0.72 -44.45 14.47
N ILE A 34 -0.54 -44.20 15.77
CA ILE A 34 -1.20 -43.09 16.49
C ILE A 34 -0.92 -41.71 15.86
N LEU A 35 0.20 -41.57 15.16
CA LEU A 35 0.60 -40.34 14.45
C LEU A 35 0.03 -40.25 13.02
N LYS A 36 -0.62 -41.31 12.51
CA LYS A 36 -1.05 -41.39 11.11
C LYS A 36 -2.12 -40.35 10.80
N SER A 37 -1.83 -39.45 9.86
CA SER A 37 -2.75 -38.39 9.43
C SER A 37 -3.85 -38.87 8.47
N GLY A 38 -3.58 -39.96 7.72
CA GLY A 38 -4.44 -40.42 6.63
C GLY A 38 -4.16 -39.77 5.26
N LYS A 39 -3.18 -38.87 5.16
CA LYS A 39 -2.87 -38.16 3.90
C LYS A 39 -1.99 -38.94 2.91
N HIS A 40 -1.34 -40.01 3.35
CA HIS A 40 -0.48 -40.84 2.51
C HIS A 40 -1.25 -42.05 1.97
N PRO A 41 -1.07 -42.41 0.68
CA PRO A 41 -1.75 -43.55 0.08
C PRO A 41 -1.28 -44.88 0.69
N GLN A 42 -2.06 -45.94 0.54
CA GLN A 42 -1.70 -47.25 1.09
C GLN A 42 -0.35 -47.76 0.55
N ALA A 43 -0.12 -47.62 -0.76
CA ALA A 43 1.12 -48.02 -1.42
C ALA A 43 2.38 -47.37 -0.80
N PHE A 44 2.27 -46.17 -0.25
CA PHE A 44 3.36 -45.51 0.45
C PHE A 44 3.80 -46.31 1.69
N TYR A 45 2.83 -46.79 2.49
CA TYR A 45 3.12 -47.58 3.67
C TYR A 45 3.57 -49.00 3.32
N GLU A 46 3.07 -49.58 2.24
CA GLU A 46 3.55 -50.88 1.73
C GLU A 46 5.02 -50.80 1.35
N ASN A 47 5.43 -49.79 0.59
CA ASN A 47 6.84 -49.54 0.25
C ASN A 47 7.70 -49.32 1.50
N PHE A 48 7.20 -48.54 2.46
CA PHE A 48 7.87 -48.33 3.74
C PHE A 48 8.12 -49.65 4.48
N TRP A 49 7.09 -50.47 4.69
CA TRP A 49 7.24 -51.74 5.42
C TRP A 49 8.14 -52.73 4.68
N GLN A 50 8.03 -52.80 3.34
CA GLN A 50 8.90 -53.64 2.51
C GLN A 50 10.38 -53.24 2.65
N ALA A 51 10.68 -51.94 2.62
CA ALA A 51 12.05 -51.45 2.77
C ALA A 51 12.63 -51.81 4.14
N ILE A 52 11.95 -51.46 5.23
CA ILE A 52 12.53 -51.66 6.56
C ILE A 52 12.59 -53.14 6.97
N LEU A 53 11.62 -53.97 6.57
CA LEU A 53 11.60 -55.40 6.89
C LEU A 53 12.60 -56.21 6.05
N SER A 54 12.90 -55.78 4.83
CA SER A 54 14.04 -56.32 4.05
C SER A 54 15.40 -55.82 4.58
N GLY A 55 15.37 -54.96 5.59
CA GLY A 55 16.55 -54.47 6.26
C GLY A 55 17.24 -53.31 5.55
N GLN A 56 16.52 -52.60 4.67
CA GLN A 56 16.95 -51.38 4.02
C GLN A 56 16.57 -50.14 4.85
N VAL A 57 17.27 -49.03 4.61
CA VAL A 57 16.91 -47.72 5.17
C VAL A 57 15.75 -47.15 4.37
N PHE A 58 14.74 -46.63 5.06
CA PHE A 58 13.65 -45.88 4.44
C PHE A 58 13.79 -44.40 4.79
N HIS A 59 13.76 -43.53 3.79
CA HIS A 59 13.83 -42.09 3.98
C HIS A 59 12.68 -41.43 3.21
N SER A 60 11.88 -40.61 3.90
CA SER A 60 10.78 -39.89 3.27
C SER A 60 10.23 -38.76 4.13
N VAL A 61 9.35 -37.95 3.54
CA VAL A 61 8.59 -36.93 4.27
C VAL A 61 7.22 -37.50 4.66
N PHE A 62 6.99 -37.59 5.97
CA PHE A 62 5.72 -38.02 6.54
C PHE A 62 4.85 -36.80 6.83
N THR A 63 3.57 -36.89 6.47
CA THR A 63 2.56 -35.98 7.01
C THR A 63 1.83 -36.71 8.12
N ASN A 64 2.08 -36.30 9.36
CA ASN A 64 1.55 -36.91 10.58
C ASN A 64 0.58 -35.95 11.28
N ARG A 65 -0.03 -36.42 12.36
CA ARG A 65 -0.99 -35.67 13.18
C ARG A 65 -0.58 -35.71 14.64
N LYS A 66 -0.50 -34.53 15.26
CA LYS A 66 -0.25 -34.35 16.69
C LYS A 66 -1.45 -34.81 17.52
N LYS A 67 -1.28 -34.95 18.84
CA LYS A 67 -2.36 -35.32 19.77
C LYS A 67 -3.58 -34.38 19.71
N ASN A 68 -3.35 -33.08 19.50
CA ASN A 68 -4.40 -32.06 19.38
C ASN A 68 -5.12 -32.04 18.02
N GLY A 69 -4.75 -32.93 17.08
CA GLY A 69 -5.33 -33.00 15.74
C GLY A 69 -4.62 -32.18 14.67
N GLU A 70 -3.65 -31.33 15.04
CA GLU A 70 -2.87 -30.52 14.11
C GLU A 70 -1.99 -31.40 13.21
N ALA A 71 -2.00 -31.17 11.90
CA ALA A 71 -1.11 -31.88 10.98
C ALA A 71 0.30 -31.27 11.02
N TYR A 72 1.32 -32.12 10.96
CA TYR A 72 2.72 -31.70 10.86
C TYR A 72 3.47 -32.53 9.83
N GLN A 73 4.49 -31.95 9.22
CA GLN A 73 5.39 -32.64 8.30
C GLN A 73 6.73 -32.89 8.96
N ILE A 74 7.22 -34.11 8.83
CA ILE A 74 8.52 -34.54 9.35
C ILE A 74 9.28 -35.26 8.25
N GLU A 75 10.50 -34.83 7.99
CA GLU A 75 11.44 -35.59 7.17
C GLU A 75 12.07 -36.65 8.06
N GLU A 76 11.83 -37.94 7.76
CA GLU A 76 12.19 -39.04 8.64
C GLU A 76 13.03 -40.10 7.90
N THR A 77 14.12 -40.51 8.55
CA THR A 77 14.96 -41.64 8.15
C THR A 77 14.77 -42.75 9.18
N ILE A 78 14.36 -43.93 8.70
CA ILE A 78 14.07 -45.11 9.51
C ILE A 78 15.05 -46.20 9.10
N LEU A 79 15.85 -46.67 10.05
CA LEU A 79 16.89 -47.66 9.84
C LEU A 79 16.68 -48.90 10.73
N PRO A 80 16.88 -50.11 10.20
CA PRO A 80 16.90 -51.34 10.98
C PRO A 80 18.24 -51.50 11.70
N PHE A 81 18.20 -51.76 13.00
CA PHE A 81 19.36 -52.09 13.83
C PHE A 81 19.44 -53.61 13.98
N ARG A 82 20.61 -54.19 13.71
CA ARG A 82 20.82 -55.64 13.65
C ARG A 82 21.79 -56.12 14.72
N ASP A 83 21.68 -57.39 15.10
CA ASP A 83 22.68 -58.09 15.88
C ASP A 83 23.85 -58.59 15.00
N ASP A 84 24.84 -59.22 15.63
CA ASP A 84 26.02 -59.80 14.97
C ASP A 84 25.67 -60.96 14.01
N GLN A 85 24.47 -61.52 14.10
CA GLN A 85 23.96 -62.57 13.22
C GLN A 85 23.15 -61.99 12.05
N GLY A 86 23.01 -60.67 11.97
CA GLY A 86 22.30 -59.96 10.91
C GLY A 86 20.78 -59.93 11.09
N MET A 87 20.24 -60.40 12.23
CA MET A 87 18.82 -60.32 12.54
C MET A 87 18.46 -58.91 13.03
N ILE A 88 17.33 -58.39 12.55
CA ILE A 88 16.85 -57.06 12.96
C ILE A 88 16.33 -57.17 14.40
N LEU A 89 16.88 -56.36 15.30
CA LEU A 89 16.43 -56.24 16.69
C LEU A 89 15.44 -55.09 16.87
N TYR A 90 15.73 -53.93 16.27
CA TYR A 90 14.97 -52.69 16.46
C TYR A 90 14.89 -51.87 15.18
N PHE A 91 13.93 -50.95 15.12
CA PHE A 91 13.94 -49.85 14.15
C PHE A 91 14.22 -48.54 14.86
N VAL A 92 15.13 -47.74 14.31
CA VAL A 92 15.45 -46.40 14.80
C VAL A 92 14.98 -45.38 13.78
N SER A 93 14.13 -44.46 14.23
CA SER A 93 13.67 -43.33 13.42
C SER A 93 14.28 -42.02 13.88
N LEU A 94 14.87 -41.30 12.93
CA LEU A 94 15.43 -39.96 13.08
C LEU A 94 14.60 -39.00 12.23
N GLY A 95 14.09 -37.93 12.85
CA GLY A 95 13.16 -37.03 12.18
C GLY A 95 13.52 -35.56 12.37
N LYS A 96 13.36 -34.77 11.31
CA LYS A 96 13.49 -33.31 11.30
C LYS A 96 12.12 -32.69 11.01
N ASP A 97 11.62 -31.86 11.93
CA ASP A 97 10.37 -31.12 11.73
C ASP A 97 10.53 -30.08 10.62
N LEU A 98 9.63 -30.10 9.64
CA LEU A 98 9.60 -29.15 8.52
C LEU A 98 8.58 -28.03 8.72
N THR A 99 7.71 -28.10 9.74
CA THR A 99 6.63 -27.12 9.95
C THR A 99 7.10 -25.70 10.28
N PRO A 100 8.16 -25.46 11.07
CA PRO A 100 8.60 -24.09 11.39
C PRO A 100 9.12 -23.34 10.15
N SER A 101 9.86 -24.04 9.29
CA SER A 101 10.44 -23.49 8.06
C SER A 101 9.36 -23.11 7.04
N GLN A 102 8.32 -23.93 6.90
CA GLN A 102 7.23 -23.66 5.97
C GLN A 102 6.34 -22.51 6.44
N ARG A 103 5.99 -22.44 7.74
CA ARG A 103 5.17 -21.34 8.29
C ARG A 103 5.83 -19.97 8.11
N THR A 104 7.13 -19.88 8.41
CA THR A 104 7.89 -18.65 8.24
C THR A 104 7.91 -18.21 6.78
N SER A 105 8.10 -19.16 5.85
CA SER A 105 8.05 -18.89 4.41
C SER A 105 6.67 -18.44 3.93
N THR A 106 5.59 -19.08 4.39
CA THR A 106 4.22 -18.72 3.99
C THR A 106 3.80 -17.35 4.52
N GLU A 107 4.15 -17.00 5.76
CA GLU A 107 3.83 -15.68 6.30
C GLU A 107 4.64 -14.56 5.63
N LEU A 108 5.94 -14.79 5.36
CA LEU A 108 6.74 -13.84 4.56
C LEU A 108 6.17 -13.66 3.15
N GLN A 109 5.74 -14.74 2.50
CA GLN A 109 5.09 -14.67 1.19
C GLN A 109 3.78 -13.87 1.25
N LYS A 110 2.95 -14.08 2.26
CA LYS A 110 1.71 -13.30 2.46
C LYS A 110 2.01 -11.81 2.66
N MET A 111 2.98 -11.48 3.53
CA MET A 111 3.37 -10.08 3.76
C MET A 111 3.93 -9.41 2.51
N ALA A 112 4.76 -10.13 1.74
CA ALA A 112 5.26 -9.64 0.45
C ALA A 112 4.11 -9.39 -0.54
N LEU A 113 3.14 -10.30 -0.60
CA LEU A 113 1.95 -10.16 -1.47
C LEU A 113 1.12 -8.93 -1.09
N VAL A 114 0.93 -8.67 0.21
CA VAL A 114 0.20 -7.50 0.72
C VAL A 114 0.91 -6.20 0.32
N ALA A 115 2.24 -6.12 0.45
CA ALA A 115 3.00 -4.95 0.03
C ALA A 115 2.93 -4.75 -1.51
N GLU A 116 3.05 -5.83 -2.27
CA GLU A 116 3.03 -5.82 -3.74
C GLU A 116 1.64 -5.43 -4.30
N GLN A 117 0.56 -5.87 -3.66
CA GLN A 117 -0.82 -5.63 -4.11
C GLN A 117 -1.47 -4.41 -3.45
N SER A 118 -0.76 -3.69 -2.58
CA SER A 118 -1.25 -2.45 -1.98
C SER A 118 -1.63 -1.44 -3.06
N ALA A 119 -2.77 -0.79 -2.88
CA ALA A 119 -3.21 0.32 -3.73
C ALA A 119 -2.33 1.57 -3.53
N ASP A 120 -1.86 1.76 -2.31
CA ASP A 120 -0.97 2.87 -1.95
C ASP A 120 0.47 2.57 -2.38
N TYR A 121 1.19 3.64 -2.70
CA TYR A 121 2.61 3.65 -2.99
C TYR A 121 3.39 3.03 -1.83
N VAL A 122 4.30 2.11 -2.12
CA VAL A 122 5.25 1.56 -1.14
C VAL A 122 6.66 1.60 -1.72
N MET A 123 7.61 2.14 -0.95
CA MET A 123 9.03 2.18 -1.27
C MET A 123 9.86 1.86 -0.03
N ILE A 124 10.89 1.04 -0.18
CA ILE A 124 11.87 0.73 0.87
C ILE A 124 13.23 1.26 0.44
N THR A 125 13.91 1.94 1.36
CA THR A 125 15.26 2.46 1.15
C THR A 125 16.22 2.00 2.24
N LYS A 126 17.51 1.95 1.88
CA LYS A 126 18.63 1.90 2.83
C LYS A 126 18.71 3.17 3.67
N PRO A 127 19.46 3.17 4.78
CA PRO A 127 19.64 4.36 5.62
C PRO A 127 20.26 5.55 4.87
N ASN A 128 21.01 5.31 3.79
CA ASN A 128 21.56 6.33 2.90
C ASN A 128 20.57 6.86 1.84
N GLY A 129 19.32 6.41 1.86
CA GLY A 129 18.26 6.84 0.94
C GLY A 129 18.26 6.16 -0.43
N VAL A 130 19.10 5.15 -0.66
CA VAL A 130 19.07 4.34 -1.88
C VAL A 130 17.88 3.39 -1.85
N ILE A 131 17.10 3.36 -2.92
CA ILE A 131 15.92 2.50 -3.09
C ILE A 131 16.35 1.04 -3.21
N GLU A 132 15.77 0.17 -2.41
CA GLU A 132 15.91 -1.30 -2.54
C GLU A 132 14.68 -1.96 -3.13
N TYR A 133 13.49 -1.41 -2.85
CA TYR A 133 12.24 -2.01 -3.29
C TYR A 133 11.19 -0.94 -3.55
N VAL A 134 10.37 -1.20 -4.57
CA VAL A 134 9.16 -0.44 -4.90
C VAL A 134 8.07 -1.42 -5.32
N ASN A 135 6.82 -1.11 -4.98
CA ASN A 135 5.66 -1.89 -5.41
C ASN A 135 5.09 -1.37 -6.76
N PRO A 136 4.19 -2.12 -7.43
CA PRO A 136 3.54 -1.68 -8.66
C PRO A 136 2.77 -0.36 -8.55
N ALA A 137 2.26 0.02 -7.36
CA ALA A 137 1.60 1.31 -7.16
C ALA A 137 2.58 2.48 -7.30
N PHE A 138 3.82 2.33 -6.83
CA PHE A 138 4.92 3.28 -7.08
C PHE A 138 5.13 3.50 -8.58
N GLU A 139 5.18 2.42 -9.36
CA GLU A 139 5.45 2.52 -10.80
C GLU A 139 4.34 3.27 -11.52
N ARG A 140 3.08 2.93 -11.22
CA ARG A 140 1.90 3.61 -11.77
C ARG A 140 1.85 5.09 -11.41
N LEU A 141 2.16 5.45 -10.17
CA LEU A 141 2.10 6.84 -9.70
C LEU A 141 3.23 7.69 -10.27
N THR A 142 4.46 7.16 -10.24
CA THR A 142 5.67 7.95 -10.52
C THR A 142 6.14 7.85 -11.97
N GLY A 143 5.74 6.80 -12.71
CA GLY A 143 6.22 6.51 -14.06
C GLY A 143 7.63 5.92 -14.12
N TYR A 144 8.29 5.71 -12.98
CA TYR A 144 9.55 4.95 -12.93
C TYR A 144 9.25 3.46 -12.78
N SER A 145 9.82 2.64 -13.66
CA SER A 145 9.78 1.20 -13.43
C SER A 145 10.65 0.82 -12.24
N ARG A 146 10.42 -0.37 -11.68
CA ARG A 146 11.25 -0.94 -10.63
C ARG A 146 12.72 -0.98 -11.04
N GLU A 147 13.01 -1.36 -12.28
CA GLU A 147 14.37 -1.46 -12.81
C GLU A 147 15.07 -0.08 -12.88
N ASP A 148 14.31 0.97 -13.19
CA ASP A 148 14.82 2.34 -13.24
C ASP A 148 15.03 2.95 -11.84
N ALA A 149 14.19 2.55 -10.87
CA ALA A 149 14.16 3.12 -9.54
C ALA A 149 15.12 2.43 -8.55
N VAL A 150 15.18 1.10 -8.55
CA VAL A 150 15.99 0.34 -7.60
C VAL A 150 17.49 0.65 -7.80
N GLY A 151 18.20 0.85 -6.69
CA GLY A 151 19.60 1.27 -6.69
C GLY A 151 19.82 2.77 -6.89
N LYS A 152 18.77 3.55 -7.18
CA LYS A 152 18.85 5.02 -7.24
C LYS A 152 18.52 5.67 -5.89
N PRO A 153 19.02 6.89 -5.63
CA PRO A 153 18.56 7.67 -4.48
C PRO A 153 17.08 8.05 -4.61
N ALA A 154 16.32 8.00 -3.52
CA ALA A 154 14.92 8.44 -3.51
C ALA A 154 14.70 9.90 -3.95
N SER A 155 15.78 10.70 -3.99
CA SER A 155 15.76 12.06 -4.52
C SER A 155 15.46 12.15 -6.02
N ILE A 156 15.39 11.04 -6.77
CA ILE A 156 14.89 11.04 -8.16
C ILE A 156 13.46 11.61 -8.25
N LEU A 157 12.66 11.50 -7.18
CA LEU A 157 11.29 12.03 -7.11
C LEU A 157 11.24 13.51 -6.67
N LYS A 158 12.37 14.12 -6.34
CA LYS A 158 12.41 15.46 -5.73
C LYS A 158 11.96 16.53 -6.72
N SER A 159 10.91 17.26 -6.37
CA SER A 159 10.36 18.34 -7.20
C SER A 159 11.13 19.67 -7.13
N GLY A 160 11.86 19.91 -6.04
CA GLY A 160 12.44 21.22 -5.74
C GLY A 160 11.45 22.27 -5.22
N ARG A 161 10.17 21.92 -5.02
CA ARG A 161 9.12 22.83 -4.52
C ARG A 161 9.15 23.03 -3.00
N HIS A 162 9.79 22.13 -2.26
CA HIS A 162 9.96 22.23 -0.83
C HIS A 162 11.28 22.93 -0.46
N PRO A 163 11.29 23.78 0.59
CA PRO A 163 12.53 24.39 1.07
C PRO A 163 13.49 23.34 1.61
N ARG A 164 14.79 23.66 1.66
CA ARG A 164 15.80 22.74 2.19
C ARG A 164 15.51 22.28 3.62
N SER A 165 14.98 23.19 4.45
CA SER A 165 14.61 22.92 5.85
C SER A 165 13.57 21.82 6.00
N PHE A 166 12.65 21.67 5.03
CA PHE A 166 11.67 20.58 5.03
C PHE A 166 12.35 19.22 4.96
N TYR A 167 13.26 19.06 3.99
CA TYR A 167 14.00 17.80 3.83
C TYR A 167 14.94 17.52 5.00
N THR A 168 15.58 18.55 5.55
CA THR A 168 16.39 18.42 6.77
C THR A 168 15.56 17.89 7.93
N SER A 169 14.42 18.51 8.22
CA SER A 169 13.51 18.06 9.28
C SER A 169 13.02 16.62 9.08
N MET A 170 12.68 16.26 7.84
CA MET A 170 12.29 14.89 7.48
C MET A 170 13.43 13.89 7.79
N TRP A 171 14.65 14.16 7.31
CA TRP A 171 15.80 13.29 7.53
C TRP A 171 16.18 13.18 9.01
N ASP A 172 16.24 14.31 9.73
CA ASP A 172 16.53 14.33 11.16
C ASP A 172 15.51 13.50 11.95
N THR A 173 14.23 13.58 11.58
CA THR A 173 13.16 12.81 12.22
C THR A 173 13.35 11.30 12.04
N ILE A 174 13.56 10.85 10.80
CA ILE A 174 13.65 9.42 10.51
C ILE A 174 14.97 8.81 11.00
N LEU A 175 16.09 9.56 10.91
CA LEU A 175 17.38 9.14 11.43
C LEU A 175 17.41 9.09 12.97
N ALA A 176 16.61 9.92 13.65
CA ALA A 176 16.37 9.77 15.09
C ALA A 176 15.47 8.57 15.44
N GLY A 177 15.10 7.74 14.45
CA GLY A 177 14.30 6.55 14.64
C GLY A 177 12.82 6.84 14.93
N LYS A 178 12.33 8.04 14.55
CA LYS A 178 10.92 8.46 14.69
C LYS A 178 10.21 8.37 13.33
N VAL A 179 8.88 8.28 13.38
CA VAL A 179 8.04 8.27 12.17
C VAL A 179 7.85 9.69 11.66
N PHE A 180 8.11 9.91 10.37
CA PHE A 180 7.76 11.15 9.69
C PHE A 180 6.39 11.02 9.03
N ARG A 181 5.56 12.06 9.13
CA ARG A 181 4.28 12.18 8.42
C ARG A 181 4.15 13.57 7.83
N GLY A 182 3.74 13.68 6.58
CA GLY A 182 3.50 14.97 5.95
C GLY A 182 3.11 14.88 4.48
N VAL A 183 2.68 16.01 3.93
CA VAL A 183 2.39 16.14 2.50
C VAL A 183 3.67 16.55 1.78
N THR A 184 4.05 15.80 0.74
CA THR A 184 5.17 16.15 -0.13
C THR A 184 4.69 16.45 -1.54
N ILE A 185 5.45 17.31 -2.23
CA ILE A 185 5.24 17.62 -3.65
C ILE A 185 6.41 17.00 -4.37
N ASN A 186 6.15 16.03 -5.22
CA ASN A 186 7.16 15.28 -5.94
C ASN A 186 6.96 15.43 -7.45
N LYS A 187 7.96 14.96 -8.19
CA LYS A 187 7.99 15.02 -9.65
C LYS A 187 8.04 13.60 -10.21
N LYS A 188 7.16 13.30 -11.16
CA LYS A 188 7.11 12.05 -11.92
C LYS A 188 8.25 12.00 -12.96
N LYS A 189 8.46 10.84 -13.57
CA LYS A 189 9.48 10.65 -14.62
C LYS A 189 9.25 11.52 -15.85
N ASP A 190 8.00 11.73 -16.24
CA ASP A 190 7.58 12.62 -17.35
C ASP A 190 7.75 14.11 -17.03
N GLY A 191 7.87 14.44 -15.75
CA GLY A 191 8.09 15.77 -15.23
C GLY A 191 6.88 16.42 -14.57
N ASP A 192 5.73 15.75 -14.55
CA ASP A 192 4.53 16.25 -13.88
C ASP A 192 4.70 16.24 -12.35
N TYR A 193 4.04 17.19 -11.70
CA TYR A 193 4.00 17.24 -10.24
C TYR A 193 2.83 16.43 -9.69
N TYR A 194 3.08 15.75 -8.58
CA TYR A 194 2.05 15.08 -7.80
C TYR A 194 2.21 15.41 -6.31
N TYR A 195 1.09 15.30 -5.60
CA TYR A 195 1.00 15.52 -4.17
C TYR A 195 0.79 14.18 -3.49
N GLU A 196 1.63 13.86 -2.51
CA GLU A 196 1.50 12.64 -1.72
C GLU A 196 1.37 12.96 -0.25
N GLU A 197 0.41 12.32 0.42
CA GLU A 197 0.42 12.22 1.88
C GLU A 197 1.29 11.02 2.25
N LYS A 198 2.44 11.29 2.87
CA LYS A 198 3.51 10.31 3.07
C LYS A 198 3.74 10.00 4.53
N THR A 199 3.93 8.73 4.84
CA THR A 199 4.48 8.25 6.11
C THR A 199 5.81 7.53 5.85
N ILE A 200 6.85 7.87 6.60
CA ILE A 200 8.15 7.19 6.56
C ILE A 200 8.44 6.59 7.94
N THR A 201 8.61 5.27 7.99
CA THR A 201 8.83 4.50 9.21
C THR A 201 10.22 3.85 9.17
N PRO A 202 11.08 4.10 10.18
CA PRO A 202 12.34 3.38 10.33
C PRO A 202 12.11 1.94 10.83
N LEU A 203 12.67 0.96 10.13
CA LEU A 203 12.77 -0.42 10.58
C LEU A 203 14.11 -0.62 11.28
N LYS A 204 14.06 -1.20 12.48
CA LYS A 204 15.21 -1.37 13.35
C LYS A 204 15.49 -2.84 13.61
N ASP A 205 16.74 -3.19 13.84
CA ASP A 205 17.13 -4.49 14.38
C ASP A 205 16.83 -4.59 15.90
N SER A 206 17.17 -5.74 16.50
CA SER A 206 17.03 -5.97 17.94
C SER A 206 17.91 -5.08 18.81
N GLU A 207 18.95 -4.47 18.24
CA GLU A 207 19.88 -3.58 18.93
C GLU A 207 19.48 -2.09 18.77
N GLY A 208 18.46 -1.81 17.95
CA GLY A 208 17.93 -0.47 17.70
C GLY A 208 18.56 0.24 16.50
N HIS A 209 19.46 -0.40 15.75
CA HIS A 209 20.04 0.18 14.54
C HIS A 209 19.01 0.20 13.41
N ILE A 210 18.93 1.33 12.71
CA ILE A 210 18.04 1.48 11.55
C ILE A 210 18.60 0.68 10.38
N LEU A 211 17.88 -0.36 9.97
CA LEU A 211 18.21 -1.17 8.81
C LEU A 211 17.65 -0.57 7.52
N TYR A 212 16.41 -0.07 7.57
CA TYR A 212 15.67 0.40 6.40
C TYR A 212 14.70 1.52 6.76
N PHE A 213 14.27 2.26 5.74
CA PHE A 213 13.09 3.11 5.82
C PHE A 213 11.99 2.58 4.91
N VAL A 214 10.78 2.42 5.45
CA VAL A 214 9.59 2.10 4.68
C VAL A 214 8.78 3.36 4.49
N SER A 215 8.58 3.75 3.25
CA SER A 215 7.73 4.87 2.84
C SER A 215 6.42 4.33 2.28
N VAL A 216 5.30 4.78 2.85
CA VAL A 216 3.96 4.56 2.30
C VAL A 216 3.37 5.91 1.93
N GLY A 217 2.80 6.02 0.74
CA GLY A 217 2.28 7.27 0.20
C GLY A 217 0.89 7.10 -0.43
N LYS A 218 0.01 8.05 -0.14
CA LYS A 218 -1.29 8.16 -0.83
C LYS A 218 -1.26 9.34 -1.78
N ASP A 219 -1.59 9.11 -3.05
CA ASP A 219 -1.76 10.19 -4.01
C ASP A 219 -3.00 11.02 -3.64
N ILE A 220 -2.79 12.33 -3.46
CA ILE A 220 -3.84 13.30 -3.16
C ILE A 220 -3.91 14.40 -4.22
N THR A 221 -3.30 14.18 -5.39
CA THR A 221 -3.21 15.18 -6.47
C THR A 221 -4.58 15.64 -6.94
N GLU A 222 -5.52 14.72 -7.17
CA GLU A 222 -6.89 15.07 -7.58
C GLU A 222 -7.62 15.87 -6.50
N ARG A 223 -7.43 15.50 -5.22
CA ARG A 223 -8.01 16.23 -4.08
C ARG A 223 -7.50 17.68 -4.05
N VAL A 224 -6.18 17.86 -4.17
CA VAL A 224 -5.57 19.20 -4.17
C VAL A 224 -6.02 20.03 -5.36
N ARG A 225 -6.14 19.42 -6.57
CA ARG A 225 -6.65 20.12 -7.76
C ARG A 225 -8.10 20.57 -7.57
N ALA A 226 -8.97 19.69 -7.08
CA ALA A 226 -10.37 20.02 -6.84
C ALA A 226 -10.55 21.13 -5.79
N GLU A 227 -9.73 21.11 -4.72
CA GLU A 227 -9.73 22.16 -3.70
C GLU A 227 -9.30 23.52 -4.27
N GLU A 228 -8.29 23.53 -5.14
CA GLU A 228 -7.80 24.75 -5.78
C GLU A 228 -8.78 25.31 -6.80
N GLU A 229 -9.41 24.46 -7.62
CA GLU A 229 -10.47 24.88 -8.56
C GLU A 229 -11.65 25.51 -7.82
N LEU A 230 -12.06 24.90 -6.69
CA LEU A 230 -13.12 25.45 -5.85
C LEU A 230 -12.72 26.81 -5.25
N ARG A 231 -11.47 26.96 -4.81
CA ARG A 231 -10.93 28.22 -4.27
C ARG A 231 -10.97 29.32 -5.32
N VAL A 232 -10.44 29.06 -6.52
CA VAL A 232 -10.42 30.01 -7.63
C VAL A 232 -11.84 30.40 -8.05
N SER A 233 -12.76 29.43 -8.13
CA SER A 233 -14.17 29.71 -8.45
C SER A 233 -14.83 30.62 -7.40
N ARG A 234 -14.59 30.37 -6.11
CA ARG A 234 -15.09 31.24 -5.02
C ARG A 234 -14.52 32.65 -5.10
N GLU A 235 -13.24 32.80 -5.34
CA GLU A 235 -12.60 34.11 -5.49
C GLU A 235 -13.17 34.87 -6.68
N ARG A 236 -13.41 34.18 -7.80
CA ARG A 236 -14.04 34.77 -8.98
C ARG A 236 -15.46 35.26 -8.69
N LEU A 237 -16.26 34.46 -7.97
CA LEU A 237 -17.62 34.84 -7.56
C LEU A 237 -17.62 36.05 -6.61
N LEU A 238 -16.71 36.07 -5.63
CA LEU A 238 -16.57 37.21 -4.70
C LEU A 238 -16.17 38.48 -5.45
N MET A 239 -15.23 38.38 -6.39
CA MET A 239 -14.81 39.51 -7.23
C MET A 239 -15.96 40.01 -8.11
N MET A 240 -16.72 39.12 -8.75
CA MET A 240 -17.92 39.49 -9.52
C MET A 240 -18.97 40.20 -8.63
N ASN A 241 -19.25 39.67 -7.43
CA ASN A 241 -20.19 40.31 -6.51
C ASN A 241 -19.74 41.71 -6.09
N GLN A 242 -18.45 41.90 -5.79
CA GLN A 242 -17.91 43.22 -5.45
C GLN A 242 -18.03 44.23 -6.60
N ILE A 243 -17.81 43.78 -7.84
CA ILE A 243 -18.01 44.62 -9.03
C ILE A 243 -19.50 45.00 -9.13
N LEU A 244 -20.42 44.03 -9.04
CA LEU A 244 -21.85 44.31 -9.08
C LEU A 244 -22.28 45.30 -7.98
N GLU A 245 -21.86 45.11 -6.73
CA GLU A 245 -22.20 46.06 -5.67
C GLU A 245 -21.68 47.48 -5.95
N LYS A 246 -20.42 47.59 -6.42
CA LYS A 246 -19.78 48.88 -6.69
C LYS A 246 -20.41 49.63 -7.86
N TYR A 247 -20.85 48.94 -8.91
CA TYR A 247 -21.34 49.59 -10.14
C TYR A 247 -22.87 49.59 -10.27
N THR A 248 -23.57 48.62 -9.68
CA THR A 248 -25.04 48.51 -9.78
C THR A 248 -25.74 49.45 -8.78
N GLN A 249 -25.24 49.60 -7.54
CA GLN A 249 -25.91 50.48 -6.57
C GLN A 249 -25.86 51.98 -6.96
N PRO A 250 -24.73 52.55 -7.38
CA PRO A 250 -24.68 53.96 -7.76
C PRO A 250 -25.48 54.25 -9.03
N ALA A 251 -25.50 53.33 -10.00
CA ALA A 251 -26.26 53.47 -11.24
C ALA A 251 -27.78 53.47 -10.97
N VAL A 252 -28.26 52.53 -10.15
CA VAL A 252 -29.68 52.45 -9.76
C VAL A 252 -30.09 53.66 -8.91
N LEU A 253 -29.25 54.09 -7.95
CA LEU A 253 -29.52 55.33 -7.19
C LEU A 253 -29.56 56.57 -8.08
N LYS A 254 -28.70 56.66 -9.10
CA LYS A 254 -28.64 57.80 -10.02
C LYS A 254 -29.88 57.85 -10.93
N ILE A 255 -30.42 56.70 -11.35
CA ILE A 255 -31.68 56.59 -12.11
C ILE A 255 -32.89 56.93 -11.22
N LEU A 256 -32.91 56.45 -9.97
CA LEU A 256 -34.00 56.78 -9.03
C LEU A 256 -34.00 58.28 -8.65
N ASN A 257 -32.81 58.87 -8.48
CA ASN A 257 -32.67 60.29 -8.11
C ASN A 257 -32.83 61.26 -9.29
N SER A 258 -32.77 60.80 -10.54
CA SER A 258 -33.02 61.66 -11.72
C SER A 258 -34.51 61.91 -11.98
N GLY A 259 -35.41 61.33 -11.17
CA GLY A 259 -36.85 61.49 -11.31
C GLY A 259 -37.45 60.73 -12.50
N VAL A 260 -36.65 59.91 -13.20
CA VAL A 260 -37.10 59.09 -14.32
C VAL A 260 -37.78 57.84 -13.77
N ASN A 261 -39.05 57.63 -14.11
CA ASN A 261 -39.78 56.42 -13.71
C ASN A 261 -39.18 55.21 -14.44
N PRO A 262 -38.59 54.21 -13.74
CA PRO A 262 -37.88 53.10 -14.38
C PRO A 262 -38.75 52.30 -15.37
N LEU A 263 -40.07 52.34 -15.19
CA LEU A 263 -41.06 51.64 -16.02
C LEU A 263 -41.43 52.37 -17.33
N SER A 264 -40.91 53.58 -17.58
CA SER A 264 -41.19 54.35 -18.80
C SER A 264 -40.17 54.16 -19.94
N VAL A 265 -39.10 53.39 -19.70
CA VAL A 265 -38.08 53.10 -20.71
C VAL A 265 -38.56 51.96 -21.61
N ARG A 266 -39.10 52.28 -22.78
CA ARG A 266 -39.43 51.26 -23.81
C ARG A 266 -38.16 50.91 -24.62
N PRO A 267 -37.94 49.62 -24.95
CA PRO A 267 -36.79 49.21 -25.74
C PRO A 267 -36.88 49.78 -27.16
N TYR A 268 -35.80 50.40 -27.63
CA TYR A 268 -35.62 50.76 -29.04
C TYR A 268 -34.28 50.19 -29.52
N VAL A 269 -34.34 49.40 -30.59
CA VAL A 269 -33.16 48.89 -31.31
C VAL A 269 -32.94 49.80 -32.52
N THR A 270 -31.74 50.35 -32.66
CA THR A 270 -31.24 50.89 -33.93
C THR A 270 -29.93 50.20 -34.29
N GLU A 271 -29.60 50.14 -35.59
CA GLU A 271 -28.61 49.24 -36.23
C GLU A 271 -27.16 49.27 -35.69
N LYS A 272 -26.83 50.08 -34.67
CA LYS A 272 -25.49 50.11 -34.07
C LYS A 272 -25.41 50.17 -32.53
N THR A 273 -26.51 50.03 -31.80
CA THR A 273 -26.46 50.10 -30.32
C THR A 273 -27.45 49.13 -29.68
N VAL A 274 -26.95 48.18 -28.89
CA VAL A 274 -27.78 47.29 -28.08
C VAL A 274 -27.87 47.86 -26.68
N PHE A 275 -29.07 48.32 -26.28
CA PHE A 275 -29.37 48.62 -24.88
C PHE A 275 -29.87 47.34 -24.20
N PHE A 276 -29.16 46.89 -23.17
CA PHE A 276 -29.49 45.67 -22.44
C PHE A 276 -30.39 45.98 -21.24
N THR A 277 -31.52 45.27 -21.17
CA THR A 277 -32.46 45.32 -20.04
C THR A 277 -32.43 44.07 -19.15
N ASP A 278 -31.62 43.06 -19.49
CA ASP A 278 -31.51 41.82 -18.72
C ASP A 278 -30.05 41.48 -18.39
N ILE A 279 -29.75 41.39 -17.10
CA ILE A 279 -28.44 41.05 -16.54
C ILE A 279 -28.00 39.62 -16.90
N VAL A 280 -28.95 38.74 -17.23
CA VAL A 280 -28.69 37.35 -17.62
C VAL A 280 -28.08 37.27 -19.01
N GLU A 281 -28.51 38.10 -19.96
CA GLU A 281 -27.89 38.17 -21.30
C GLU A 281 -26.49 38.79 -21.25
N PHE A 282 -26.33 39.87 -20.47
CA PHE A 282 -25.02 40.51 -20.27
C PHE A 282 -24.01 39.54 -19.65
N SER A 283 -24.42 38.77 -18.63
CA SER A 283 -23.58 37.75 -18.00
C SER A 283 -23.20 36.61 -18.94
N ARG A 284 -24.06 36.24 -19.90
CA ARG A 284 -23.77 35.18 -20.88
C ARG A 284 -22.78 35.64 -21.94
N MET A 285 -22.79 36.93 -22.29
CA MET A 285 -21.88 37.52 -23.28
C MET A 285 -20.46 37.73 -22.71
N CYS A 286 -20.37 38.12 -21.44
CA CYS A 286 -19.07 38.28 -20.75
C CYS A 286 -18.36 36.94 -20.44
N ALA A 287 -19.04 35.81 -20.63
CA ALA A 287 -18.51 34.49 -20.26
C ALA A 287 -17.26 34.07 -21.07
N ASN A 288 -17.06 34.64 -22.27
CA ASN A 288 -15.97 34.30 -23.19
C ASN A 288 -15.02 35.48 -23.49
N LEU A 289 -15.17 36.60 -22.78
CA LEU A 289 -14.36 37.80 -22.98
C LEU A 289 -13.22 37.87 -21.95
N ASP A 290 -12.12 38.51 -22.32
CA ASP A 290 -11.07 38.84 -21.37
C ASP A 290 -11.45 40.03 -20.48
N ILE A 291 -10.69 40.23 -19.41
CA ILE A 291 -11.04 41.23 -18.39
C ILE A 291 -10.97 42.68 -18.91
N GLY A 292 -10.13 42.97 -19.92
CA GLY A 292 -10.05 44.28 -20.55
C GLY A 292 -11.29 44.55 -21.40
N GLU A 293 -11.70 43.55 -22.17
CA GLU A 293 -12.90 43.61 -23.02
C GLU A 293 -14.18 43.80 -22.21
N VAL A 294 -14.30 43.13 -21.05
CA VAL A 294 -15.45 43.30 -20.14
C VAL A 294 -15.49 44.72 -19.55
N ILE A 295 -14.33 45.29 -19.18
CA ILE A 295 -14.25 46.65 -18.63
C ILE A 295 -14.66 47.68 -19.68
N GLU A 296 -14.16 47.58 -20.92
CA GLU A 296 -14.55 48.47 -22.01
C GLU A 296 -16.06 48.40 -22.30
N LEU A 297 -16.65 47.20 -22.26
CA LEU A 297 -18.09 47.00 -22.46
C LEU A 297 -18.93 47.69 -21.36
N VAL A 298 -18.48 47.60 -20.10
CA VAL A 298 -19.14 48.26 -18.96
C VAL A 298 -18.98 49.78 -19.05
N GLU A 299 -17.79 50.29 -19.37
CA GLU A 299 -17.55 51.72 -19.52
C GLU A 299 -18.34 52.33 -20.70
N MET A 300 -18.43 51.61 -21.81
CA MET A 300 -19.25 52.00 -22.97
C MET A 300 -20.73 52.06 -22.59
N TYR A 301 -21.25 51.05 -21.89
CA TYR A 301 -22.65 51.03 -21.42
C TYR A 301 -22.94 52.21 -20.47
N LEU A 302 -22.06 52.47 -19.51
CA LEU A 302 -22.21 53.56 -18.55
C LEU A 302 -22.15 54.94 -19.21
N THR A 303 -21.26 55.14 -20.19
CA THR A 303 -21.12 56.41 -20.92
C THR A 303 -22.37 56.75 -21.71
N ILE A 304 -22.98 55.75 -22.35
CA ILE A 304 -24.20 55.90 -23.15
C ILE A 304 -25.43 56.19 -22.28
N CYS A 305 -25.50 55.64 -21.05
CA CYS A 305 -26.61 55.93 -20.13
C CYS A 305 -26.52 57.30 -19.45
N THR A 306 -25.37 57.98 -19.51
CA THR A 306 -25.14 59.27 -18.82
C THR A 306 -25.18 60.52 -19.70
N ASN A 307 -25.29 60.37 -21.03
CA ASN A 307 -25.47 61.47 -21.99
C ASN A 307 -26.86 61.39 -22.63
#